data_AF-A0A960H589-F1
#
_entry.id   AF-A0A960H589-F1
#
_cell.length_a   1.000
_cell.length_b   1.000
_cell.length_c   1.000
_cell.angle_alpha   90.00
_cell.angle_beta   90.00
_cell.angle_gamma   90.00
#
_symmetry.space_group_name_H-M   'P 1'
#
loop_
_entity.id
_entity.type
_entity.pdbx_description
1 polymer ?
#
loop_
_entity_poly.entity_id
_entity_poly.type
_entity_poly.pdbx_seq_one_letter_code
_entity_poly.pdbx_strand_id
1 'polypeptide(L)'
;PRMLIEAPFIVLAVLLPFAEGGQRVEFAGLHLSVAGLWAAWGIVVKGTLGVAGSLTVAATTSARELPLALSRLGMPGLVTSMLVLMIRYIDLLSAEVSRMRMARISRGDSPRAAHQAGAIAKGVGALFLRSYERGERVYLAMTSRGFDGTVPELAIVGAGPRATAPQWLAALTPAVAAVLVSGSAWVLR
;
A
#
# COMPACT_ATOMS: atom_id res chain seq x y z
N PRO A 1 -16.10 -7.57 -4.68
CA PRO A 1 -16.12 -6.16 -5.18
C PRO A 1 -14.95 -5.37 -4.56
N ARG A 2 -13.85 -5.16 -5.29
CA ARG A 2 -12.62 -4.56 -4.72
C ARG A 2 -12.77 -3.06 -4.37
N MET A 3 -13.71 -2.36 -4.99
CA MET A 3 -14.07 -0.97 -4.68
C MET A 3 -14.88 -0.81 -3.37
N LEU A 4 -15.33 -1.91 -2.74
CA LEU A 4 -16.12 -1.82 -1.50
C LEU A 4 -15.32 -1.23 -0.32
N ILE A 5 -14.01 -1.08 -0.45
CA ILE A 5 -13.13 -0.40 0.50
C ILE A 5 -13.53 1.08 0.68
N GLU A 6 -14.18 1.69 -0.31
CA GLU A 6 -14.66 3.08 -0.22
C GLU A 6 -15.99 3.24 0.53
N ALA A 7 -16.69 2.14 0.85
CA ALA A 7 -18.01 2.17 1.48
C ALA A 7 -18.13 3.12 2.70
N PRO A 8 -17.21 3.14 3.69
CA PRO A 8 -17.33 4.07 4.81
C PRO A 8 -17.24 5.55 4.38
N PHE A 9 -16.47 5.87 3.35
CA PHE A 9 -16.35 7.23 2.81
C PHE A 9 -17.62 7.65 2.06
N ILE A 10 -18.22 6.73 1.30
CA ILE A 10 -19.50 6.97 0.61
C ILE A 10 -20.61 7.18 1.65
N VAL A 11 -20.66 6.37 2.71
CA VAL A 11 -21.64 6.55 3.80
C VAL A 11 -21.48 7.92 4.45
N LEU A 12 -20.24 8.34 4.75
CA LEU A 12 -19.98 9.68 5.28
C LEU A 12 -20.42 10.78 4.31
N ALA A 13 -20.07 10.65 3.02
CA ALA A 13 -20.46 11.62 2.00
C ALA A 13 -21.99 11.77 1.88
N VAL A 14 -22.74 10.67 2.00
CA VAL A 14 -24.21 10.72 1.98
C VAL A 14 -24.78 11.40 3.23
N LEU A 15 -24.13 11.30 4.38
CA LEU A 15 -24.61 11.89 5.64
C LEU A 15 -24.35 13.39 5.76
N LEU A 16 -23.27 13.91 5.16
CA LEU A 16 -22.88 15.33 5.30
C LEU A 16 -23.92 16.35 4.80
N PRO A 17 -24.63 16.14 3.67
CA PRO A 17 -25.74 17.01 3.25
C PRO A 17 -26.86 17.16 4.29
N PHE A 18 -27.01 16.19 5.20
CA PHE A 18 -28.02 16.19 6.27
C PHE A 18 -27.47 16.66 7.62
N ALA A 19 -26.16 16.52 7.86
CA ALA A 19 -25.52 16.81 9.13
C ALA A 19 -24.96 18.25 9.23
N GLU A 20 -24.52 18.86 8.12
CA GLU A 20 -23.95 20.21 8.16
C GLU A 20 -25.02 21.31 8.27
N GLY A 21 -24.79 22.28 9.16
CA GLY A 21 -25.59 23.51 9.26
C GLY A 21 -25.27 24.51 8.15
N GLY A 22 -26.21 25.39 7.80
CA GLY A 22 -26.01 26.44 6.79
C GLY A 22 -27.21 26.65 5.86
N GLN A 23 -26.97 27.28 4.71
CA GLN A 23 -27.98 27.51 3.68
C GLN A 23 -28.45 26.17 3.10
N ARG A 24 -29.76 25.92 3.19
CA ARG A 24 -30.39 24.68 2.72
C ARG A 24 -31.11 24.91 1.42
N VAL A 25 -30.97 23.96 0.50
CA VAL A 25 -31.74 23.91 -0.75
C VAL A 25 -32.74 22.78 -0.62
N GLU A 26 -33.97 23.05 -1.03
CA GLU A 26 -35.01 22.04 -1.10
C GLU A 26 -34.88 21.31 -2.43
N PHE A 27 -34.49 20.04 -2.37
CA PHE A 27 -34.32 19.20 -3.54
C PHE A 27 -35.09 17.91 -3.33
N ALA A 28 -36.02 17.60 -4.23
CA ALA A 28 -36.87 16.41 -4.17
C ALA A 28 -37.60 16.21 -2.81
N GLY A 29 -38.03 17.30 -2.16
CA GLY A 29 -38.72 17.28 -0.86
C GLY A 29 -37.81 17.11 0.36
N LEU A 30 -36.49 17.18 0.18
CA LEU A 30 -35.49 17.10 1.25
C LEU A 30 -34.74 18.43 1.37
N HIS A 31 -34.53 18.90 2.61
CA HIS A 31 -33.71 20.08 2.88
C HIS A 31 -32.24 19.67 3.02
N LEU A 32 -31.44 19.93 1.97
CA LEU A 32 -30.02 19.56 1.91
C LEU A 32 -29.14 20.79 2.12
N SER A 33 -28.08 20.66 2.92
CA SER A 33 -27.06 21.69 3.09
C SER A 33 -26.22 21.83 1.82
N VAL A 34 -26.08 23.06 1.30
CA VAL A 34 -25.21 23.34 0.13
C VAL A 34 -23.75 23.02 0.46
N ALA A 35 -23.29 23.39 1.65
CA ALA A 35 -21.95 23.07 2.12
C ALA A 35 -21.74 21.55 2.20
N GLY A 36 -22.72 20.84 2.76
CA GLY A 36 -22.66 19.39 2.88
C GLY A 36 -22.66 18.68 1.52
N LEU A 37 -23.34 19.24 0.51
CA LEU A 37 -23.33 18.70 -0.85
C LEU A 37 -21.97 18.85 -1.53
N TRP A 38 -21.30 20.01 -1.35
CA TRP A 38 -19.93 20.21 -1.83
C TRP A 38 -18.92 19.31 -1.12
N ALA A 39 -19.08 19.12 0.20
CA ALA A 39 -18.25 18.21 0.98
C ALA A 39 -18.44 16.75 0.53
N ALA A 40 -19.69 16.32 0.35
CA ALA A 40 -20.05 15.01 -0.17
C ALA A 40 -19.42 14.74 -1.54
N TRP A 41 -19.56 15.68 -2.47
CA TRP A 41 -18.95 15.62 -3.80
C TRP A 41 -17.43 15.48 -3.71
N GLY A 42 -16.79 16.31 -2.89
CA GLY A 42 -15.34 16.28 -2.70
C GLY A 42 -14.84 14.93 -2.15
N ILE A 43 -15.57 14.33 -1.21
CA ILE A 43 -15.22 13.02 -0.65
C ILE A 43 -15.37 11.92 -1.70
N VAL A 44 -16.52 11.85 -2.40
CA VAL A 44 -16.76 10.81 -3.41
C VAL A 44 -15.73 10.88 -4.52
N VAL A 45 -15.49 12.07 -5.10
CA VAL A 45 -14.53 12.19 -6.20
C VAL A 45 -13.11 11.83 -5.77
N LYS A 46 -12.63 12.37 -4.63
CA LYS A 46 -11.28 12.09 -4.14
C LYS A 46 -11.12 10.63 -3.72
N GLY A 47 -12.12 10.08 -3.04
CA GLY A 47 -12.16 8.69 -2.62
C GLY A 47 -12.07 7.75 -3.81
N THR A 48 -12.95 7.93 -4.78
CA THR A 48 -13.04 7.05 -5.96
C THR A 48 -11.78 7.15 -6.80
N LEU A 49 -11.23 8.35 -7.02
CA LEU A 49 -9.95 8.52 -7.75
C LEU A 49 -8.77 7.88 -7.01
N GLY A 50 -8.70 8.02 -5.68
CA GLY A 50 -7.64 7.41 -4.87
C GLY A 50 -7.70 5.88 -4.88
N VAL A 51 -8.91 5.31 -4.72
CA VAL A 51 -9.12 3.86 -4.79
C VAL A 51 -8.85 3.32 -6.19
N ALA A 52 -9.31 4.01 -7.24
CA ALA A 52 -9.03 3.61 -8.62
C ALA A 52 -7.52 3.65 -8.94
N GLY A 53 -6.82 4.70 -8.52
CA GLY A 53 -5.38 4.83 -8.73
C GLY A 53 -4.59 3.74 -8.00
N SER A 54 -4.87 3.53 -6.71
CA SER A 54 -4.20 2.48 -5.92
C SER A 54 -4.48 1.07 -6.44
N LEU A 55 -5.72 0.78 -6.85
CA LEU A 55 -6.08 -0.51 -7.44
C LEU A 55 -5.40 -0.74 -8.80
N THR A 56 -5.25 0.31 -9.60
CA THR A 56 -4.53 0.23 -10.88
C THR A 56 -3.08 -0.17 -10.63
N VAL A 57 -2.38 0.50 -9.72
CA VAL A 57 -1.00 0.13 -9.34
C VAL A 57 -0.92 -1.31 -8.83
N ALA A 58 -1.85 -1.71 -7.96
CA ALA A 58 -1.87 -3.07 -7.42
C ALA A 58 -2.18 -4.15 -8.48
N ALA A 59 -2.87 -3.78 -9.57
CA ALA A 59 -3.21 -4.70 -10.66
C ALA A 59 -2.12 -4.78 -11.74
N THR A 60 -1.37 -3.70 -11.97
CA THR A 60 -0.37 -3.64 -13.04
C THR A 60 1.06 -3.89 -12.57
N THR A 61 1.36 -3.68 -11.29
CA THR A 61 2.72 -3.72 -10.75
C THR A 61 2.84 -4.81 -9.69
N SER A 62 3.77 -5.74 -9.88
CA SER A 62 4.00 -6.79 -8.89
C SER A 62 4.72 -6.25 -7.65
N ALA A 63 4.49 -6.86 -6.48
CA ALA A 63 5.16 -6.46 -5.24
C ALA A 63 6.69 -6.52 -5.34
N ARG A 64 7.23 -7.40 -6.20
CA ARG A 64 8.67 -7.58 -6.44
C ARG A 64 9.28 -6.44 -7.25
N GLU A 65 8.50 -5.75 -8.07
CA GLU A 65 8.94 -4.61 -8.88
C GLU A 65 8.94 -3.29 -8.10
N LEU A 66 8.14 -3.18 -7.03
CA LEU A 66 8.00 -1.94 -6.25
C LEU A 66 9.32 -1.37 -5.72
N PRO A 67 10.26 -2.16 -5.15
CA PRO A 67 11.52 -1.61 -4.65
C PRO A 67 12.36 -0.96 -5.75
N LEU A 68 12.32 -1.52 -6.97
CA LEU A 68 13.02 -0.95 -8.11
C LEU A 68 12.34 0.33 -8.61
N ALA A 69 11.00 0.33 -8.67
CA ALA A 69 10.26 1.53 -9.04
C ALA A 69 10.57 2.69 -8.08
N LEU A 70 10.67 2.40 -6.78
CA LEU A 70 11.05 3.36 -5.75
C LEU A 70 12.51 3.82 -5.86
N SER A 71 13.44 2.92 -6.22
CA SER A 71 14.85 3.31 -6.45
C SER A 71 14.98 4.26 -7.63
N ARG A 72 14.22 4.03 -8.70
CA ARG A 72 14.14 4.93 -9.87
C ARG A 72 13.52 6.30 -9.52
N LEU A 73 12.72 6.38 -8.47
CA LEU A 73 12.13 7.62 -7.95
C LEU A 73 13.08 8.37 -6.99
N GLY A 74 14.30 7.87 -6.78
CA GLY A 74 15.31 8.51 -5.94
C GLY A 74 15.32 8.06 -4.49
N MET A 75 14.64 6.96 -4.12
CA MET A 75 14.79 6.41 -2.76
C MET A 75 16.23 5.97 -2.50
N PRO A 76 16.76 6.19 -1.27
CA PRO A 76 18.09 5.74 -0.90
C PRO A 76 18.26 4.23 -1.03
N GLY A 77 19.44 3.80 -1.51
CA GLY A 77 19.78 2.40 -1.72
C GLY A 77 19.53 1.51 -0.50
N LEU A 78 19.81 2.02 0.70
CA LEU A 78 19.54 1.33 1.97
C LEU A 78 18.07 0.90 2.11
N VAL A 79 17.13 1.83 1.84
CA VAL A 79 15.70 1.56 2.00
C VAL A 79 15.24 0.56 0.94
N THR A 80 15.70 0.72 -0.30
CA THR A 80 15.35 -0.21 -1.38
C THR A 80 15.90 -1.61 -1.13
N SER A 81 17.12 -1.72 -0.58
CA SER A 81 17.74 -2.98 -0.19
C SER A 81 16.95 -3.67 0.92
N MET A 82 16.52 -2.91 1.96
CA MET A 82 15.65 -3.42 3.01
C MET A 82 14.32 -3.97 2.45
N LEU A 83 13.67 -3.24 1.54
CA LEU A 83 12.42 -3.67 0.92
C LEU A 83 12.58 -4.97 0.11
N VAL A 84 13.65 -5.08 -0.69
CA VAL A 84 13.95 -6.32 -1.44
C VAL A 84 14.13 -7.50 -0.49
N LEU A 85 14.90 -7.32 0.60
CA LEU A 85 15.12 -8.35 1.61
C LEU A 85 13.79 -8.75 2.29
N MET A 86 12.95 -7.80 2.65
CA MET A 86 11.62 -8.06 3.22
C MET A 86 10.75 -8.91 2.29
N ILE A 87 10.65 -8.52 1.01
CA ILE A 87 9.85 -9.26 0.01
C ILE A 87 10.43 -10.66 -0.24
N ARG A 88 11.76 -10.80 -0.24
CA ARG A 88 12.41 -12.10 -0.44
C ARG A 88 12.20 -13.04 0.76
N TYR A 89 12.15 -12.50 1.97
CA TYR A 89 12.07 -13.30 3.19
C TYR A 89 10.65 -13.48 3.74
N ILE A 90 9.65 -12.73 3.29
CA ILE A 90 8.28 -12.86 3.82
C ILE A 90 7.70 -14.27 3.60
N ASP A 91 7.87 -14.84 2.41
CA ASP A 91 7.39 -16.19 2.09
C ASP A 91 8.12 -17.24 2.94
N LEU A 92 9.41 -17.01 3.15
CA LEU A 92 10.25 -17.90 3.94
C LEU A 92 9.87 -17.90 5.42
N LEU A 93 9.69 -16.71 6.00
CA LEU A 93 9.26 -16.55 7.38
C LEU A 93 7.83 -17.08 7.57
N SER A 94 6.96 -16.89 6.58
CA SER A 94 5.60 -17.44 6.60
C SER A 94 5.61 -18.98 6.60
N ALA A 95 6.49 -19.60 5.81
CA ALA A 95 6.68 -21.05 5.83
C ALA A 95 7.23 -21.55 7.18
N GLU A 96 8.15 -20.81 7.81
CA GLU A 96 8.66 -21.14 9.14
C GLU A 96 7.56 -21.03 10.22
N VAL A 97 6.78 -19.96 10.19
CA VAL A 97 5.60 -19.78 11.06
C VAL A 97 4.62 -20.95 10.90
N SER A 98 4.35 -21.35 9.65
CA SER A 98 3.46 -22.48 9.36
C SER A 98 3.99 -23.79 9.95
N ARG A 99 5.29 -24.09 9.77
CA ARG A 99 5.94 -25.28 10.38
C ARG A 99 5.87 -25.27 11.89
N MET A 100 6.19 -24.13 12.52
CA MET A 100 6.14 -23.97 13.97
C MET A 100 4.71 -24.14 14.49
N ARG A 101 3.72 -23.62 13.77
CA ARG A 101 2.29 -23.81 14.09
C ARG A 101 1.89 -25.27 14.01
N MET A 102 2.28 -25.99 12.96
CA MET A 102 2.00 -27.43 12.82
C MET A 102 2.60 -28.23 13.98
N ALA A 103 3.88 -27.98 14.30
CA ALA A 103 4.55 -28.66 15.42
C ALA A 103 3.87 -28.41 16.77
N ARG A 104 3.34 -27.20 17.00
CA ARG A 104 2.55 -26.91 18.21
C ARG A 104 1.25 -27.70 18.26
N ILE A 105 0.47 -27.67 17.17
CA ILE A 105 -0.81 -28.38 17.10
C ILE A 105 -0.60 -29.89 17.32
N SER A 106 0.45 -30.48 16.74
CA SER A 106 0.80 -31.88 16.97
C SER A 106 1.14 -32.23 18.42
N ARG A 107 1.53 -31.25 19.25
CA ARG A 107 1.81 -31.42 20.68
C ARG A 107 0.59 -31.14 21.57
N GLY A 108 -0.60 -30.97 20.99
CA GLY A 108 -1.84 -30.73 21.72
C GLY A 108 -2.17 -29.24 21.94
N ASP A 109 -1.52 -28.31 21.25
CA ASP A 109 -1.84 -26.88 21.28
C ASP A 109 -3.21 -26.65 20.61
N SER A 110 -4.16 -26.01 21.32
CA SER A 110 -5.47 -25.57 20.81
C SER A 110 -5.49 -24.05 20.53
N PRO A 111 -5.29 -23.60 19.27
CA PRO A 111 -4.92 -22.21 18.95
C PRO A 111 -5.92 -21.10 19.36
N ARG A 112 -7.10 -21.46 19.87
CA ARG A 112 -8.19 -20.56 20.25
C ARG A 112 -8.25 -20.27 21.75
N ALA A 113 -7.45 -20.96 22.56
CA ALA A 113 -7.54 -20.83 24.00
C ALA A 113 -6.53 -19.80 24.54
N ALA A 114 -7.02 -18.82 25.31
CA ALA A 114 -6.21 -17.74 25.87
C ALA A 114 -5.01 -18.24 26.73
N HIS A 115 -5.13 -19.42 27.34
CA HIS A 115 -4.06 -20.04 28.13
C HIS A 115 -2.80 -20.39 27.30
N GLN A 116 -2.89 -20.39 25.96
CA GLN A 116 -1.76 -20.67 25.05
C GLN A 116 -1.04 -19.42 24.55
N ALA A 117 -1.41 -18.23 25.04
CA ALA A 117 -0.67 -17.00 24.72
C ALA A 117 0.83 -17.14 25.00
N GLY A 118 1.23 -17.85 26.07
CA GLY A 118 2.63 -18.15 26.37
C GLY A 118 3.33 -19.03 25.33
N ALA A 119 2.63 -20.02 24.76
CA ALA A 119 3.16 -20.87 23.70
C ALA A 119 3.34 -20.10 22.38
N ILE A 120 2.41 -19.19 22.08
CA ILE A 120 2.51 -18.26 20.94
C ILE A 120 3.72 -17.32 21.14
N ALA A 121 3.84 -16.71 22.32
CA ALA A 121 4.94 -15.81 22.64
C ALA A 121 6.32 -16.49 22.51
N LYS A 122 6.45 -17.73 23.00
CA LYS A 122 7.66 -18.55 22.81
C LYS A 122 7.95 -18.81 21.33
N GLY A 123 6.92 -19.07 20.54
CA GLY A 123 7.03 -19.21 19.09
C GLY A 123 7.52 -17.93 18.41
N VAL A 124 6.98 -16.78 18.78
CA VAL A 124 7.42 -15.48 18.26
C VAL A 124 8.88 -15.19 18.63
N GLY A 125 9.28 -15.43 19.88
CA GLY A 125 10.66 -15.27 20.32
C GLY A 125 11.64 -16.18 19.57
N ALA A 126 11.28 -17.44 19.38
CA ALA A 126 12.08 -18.38 18.61
C ALA A 126 12.18 -17.99 17.12
N LEU A 127 11.09 -17.50 16.52
CA LEU A 127 11.10 -16.99 15.15
C LEU A 127 12.00 -15.76 15.02
N PHE A 128 11.92 -14.82 15.96
CA PHE A 128 12.74 -13.62 15.99
C PHE A 128 14.23 -13.98 16.02
N LEU A 129 14.65 -14.82 16.96
CA LEU A 129 16.05 -15.23 17.09
C LEU A 129 16.55 -15.93 15.81
N ARG A 130 15.77 -16.88 15.28
CA ARG A 130 16.11 -17.58 14.02
C ARG A 130 16.21 -16.62 12.83
N SER A 131 15.31 -15.63 12.75
CA SER A 131 15.31 -14.63 11.68
C SER A 131 16.50 -13.68 11.79
N TYR A 132 16.91 -13.32 13.00
CA TYR A 132 18.09 -12.50 13.28
C TYR A 132 19.38 -13.23 12.90
N GLU A 133 19.59 -14.44 13.41
CA GLU A 133 20.77 -15.27 13.08
C GLU A 133 20.85 -15.57 11.57
N ARG A 134 19.70 -15.74 10.92
CA ARG A 134 19.64 -15.87 9.46
C ARG A 134 20.04 -14.57 8.76
N GLY A 135 19.52 -13.44 9.22
CA GLY A 135 19.85 -12.12 8.67
C GLY A 135 21.35 -11.84 8.74
N GLU A 136 21.98 -12.13 9.87
CA GLU A 136 23.42 -12.00 10.06
C GLU A 136 24.22 -12.89 9.10
N ARG A 137 23.86 -14.18 8.99
CA ARG A 137 24.52 -15.10 8.03
C ARG A 137 24.38 -14.63 6.59
N VAL A 138 23.22 -14.10 6.21
CA VAL A 138 22.97 -13.55 4.87
C VAL A 138 23.80 -12.31 4.65
N TYR A 139 23.84 -11.40 5.61
CA TYR A 139 24.63 -10.17 5.53
C TYR A 139 26.12 -10.48 5.36
N LEU A 140 26.68 -11.38 6.18
CA LEU A 140 28.07 -11.80 6.05
C LEU A 140 28.36 -12.43 4.67
N ALA A 141 27.41 -13.23 4.14
CA ALA A 141 27.52 -13.82 2.81
C ALA A 141 27.32 -12.82 1.66
N MET A 142 26.71 -11.66 1.92
CA MET A 142 26.61 -10.55 0.97
C MET A 142 27.91 -9.77 0.97
N THR A 143 28.44 -9.42 2.14
CA THR A 143 29.73 -8.73 2.29
C THR A 143 30.88 -9.53 1.68
N SER A 144 30.91 -10.85 1.85
CA SER A 144 31.95 -11.71 1.23
C SER A 144 31.88 -11.75 -0.31
N ARG A 145 30.73 -11.39 -0.90
CA ARG A 145 30.52 -11.27 -2.35
C ARG A 145 30.70 -9.84 -2.87
N GLY A 146 31.19 -8.92 -2.03
CA GLY A 146 31.42 -7.53 -2.40
C GLY A 146 30.18 -6.66 -2.37
N PHE A 147 29.21 -6.94 -1.49
CA PHE A 147 28.03 -6.09 -1.32
C PHE A 147 28.44 -4.68 -0.90
N ASP A 148 28.02 -3.69 -1.68
CA ASP A 148 28.33 -2.26 -1.54
C ASP A 148 27.18 -1.45 -0.92
N GLY A 149 26.13 -2.11 -0.43
CA GLY A 149 24.92 -1.48 0.09
C GLY A 149 23.78 -1.36 -0.93
N THR A 150 24.03 -1.66 -2.20
CA THR A 150 23.04 -1.57 -3.27
C THR A 150 22.64 -2.95 -3.79
N VAL A 151 21.35 -3.13 -4.07
CA VAL A 151 20.85 -4.34 -4.73
C VAL A 151 20.93 -4.13 -6.25
N PRO A 152 21.62 -5.00 -7.01
CA PRO A 152 21.70 -4.87 -8.46
C PRO A 152 20.31 -4.94 -9.11
N GLU A 153 20.08 -4.12 -10.15
CA GLU A 153 18.83 -4.10 -10.92
C GLU A 153 18.51 -5.47 -11.54
N LEU A 154 19.55 -6.24 -11.91
CA LEU A 154 19.44 -7.63 -12.40
C LEU A 154 18.86 -8.62 -11.39
N ALA A 155 18.88 -8.30 -10.09
CA ALA A 155 18.29 -9.16 -9.06
C ALA A 155 16.75 -9.13 -9.09
N ILE A 156 16.14 -8.20 -9.82
CA ILE A 156 14.70 -7.99 -9.90
C ILE A 156 14.19 -8.48 -11.26
N VAL A 157 13.91 -9.78 -11.33
CA VAL A 157 13.35 -10.44 -12.52
C VAL A 157 11.96 -9.86 -12.83
N GLY A 158 11.74 -9.43 -14.07
CA GLY A 158 10.47 -8.84 -14.53
C GLY A 158 10.42 -7.31 -14.51
N ALA A 159 11.50 -6.64 -14.09
CA ALA A 159 11.62 -5.20 -14.15
C ALA A 159 11.55 -4.67 -15.60
N GLY A 160 10.47 -3.96 -15.93
CA GLY A 160 10.34 -3.26 -17.21
C GLY A 160 11.44 -2.21 -17.41
N PRO A 161 11.75 -1.82 -18.66
CA PRO A 161 12.73 -0.78 -18.95
C PRO A 161 12.36 0.54 -18.25
N ARG A 162 13.36 1.42 -18.05
CA ARG A 162 13.10 2.76 -17.52
C ARG A 162 12.09 3.49 -18.42
N ALA A 163 11.12 4.14 -17.80
CA ALA A 163 10.10 4.88 -18.53
C ALA A 163 10.76 5.98 -19.37
N THR A 164 10.38 6.02 -20.64
CA THR A 164 10.87 7.00 -21.61
C THR A 164 10.14 8.33 -21.44
N ALA A 165 10.75 9.44 -21.88
CA ALA A 165 10.14 10.78 -21.85
C ALA A 165 8.69 10.85 -22.41
N PRO A 166 8.35 10.22 -23.57
CA PRO A 166 6.98 10.23 -24.06
C PRO A 166 5.99 9.50 -23.14
N GLN A 167 6.42 8.47 -22.41
CA GLN A 167 5.57 7.77 -21.44
C GLN A 167 5.27 8.64 -20.23
N TRP A 168 6.25 9.43 -19.76
CA TRP A 168 6.03 10.42 -18.70
C TRP A 168 5.07 11.52 -19.13
N LEU A 169 5.21 12.02 -20.36
CA LEU A 169 4.27 13.00 -20.91
C LEU A 169 2.86 12.44 -20.98
N ALA A 170 2.68 11.22 -21.50
CA ALA A 170 1.39 10.54 -21.56
C ALA A 170 0.77 10.36 -20.15
N ALA A 171 1.58 9.95 -19.16
CA ALA A 171 1.13 9.78 -17.78
C ALA A 171 0.72 11.11 -17.10
N LEU A 172 1.35 12.23 -17.48
CA LEU A 172 1.04 13.55 -16.93
C LEU A 172 -0.19 14.21 -17.59
N THR A 173 -0.65 13.72 -18.74
CA THR A 173 -1.79 14.31 -19.46
C THR A 173 -3.05 14.55 -18.61
N PRO A 174 -3.51 13.63 -17.73
CA PRO A 174 -4.73 13.86 -16.96
C PRO A 174 -4.53 14.95 -15.90
N ALA A 175 -3.34 15.00 -15.29
CA ALA A 175 -3.00 16.01 -14.31
C ALA A 175 -2.88 17.40 -14.95
N VAL A 176 -2.22 17.49 -16.11
CA VAL A 176 -2.11 18.74 -16.88
C VAL A 176 -3.49 19.23 -17.32
N ALA A 177 -4.34 18.35 -17.85
CA ALA A 177 -5.70 18.71 -18.23
C ALA A 177 -6.51 19.23 -17.02
N ALA A 178 -6.41 18.57 -15.86
CA ALA A 178 -7.08 19.01 -14.64
C ALA A 178 -6.61 20.40 -14.18
N VAL A 179 -5.29 20.67 -14.23
CA VAL A 179 -4.72 21.98 -13.89
C VAL A 179 -5.17 23.06 -14.87
N LEU A 180 -5.21 22.77 -16.18
CA LEU A 180 -5.68 23.73 -17.19
C LEU A 180 -7.16 24.08 -17.00
N VAL A 181 -8.02 23.08 -16.76
CA VAL A 181 -9.46 23.31 -16.53
C VAL A 181 -9.66 24.15 -15.27
N SER A 182 -8.99 23.80 -14.16
CA SER A 182 -9.10 24.57 -12.91
C SER A 182 -8.51 25.98 -13.02
N GLY A 183 -7.42 26.16 -13.76
CA GLY A 183 -6.86 27.48 -14.08
C GLY A 183 -7.82 28.33 -14.94
N SER A 184 -8.40 27.77 -16.00
CA SER A 184 -9.38 28.48 -16.83
C SER A 184 -10.64 28.88 -16.05
N ALA A 185 -11.10 28.02 -15.14
CA ALA A 185 -12.25 28.30 -14.28
C ALA A 185 -11.96 29.41 -13.26
N TRP A 186 -10.70 29.56 -12.83
CA TRP A 186 -10.28 30.66 -11.95
C TRP A 186 -10.17 31.99 -12.71
N VAL A 187 -9.66 31.97 -13.95
CA VAL A 187 -9.51 33.18 -14.78
C VAL A 187 -10.86 33.72 -15.28
N LEU A 188 -11.84 32.85 -15.49
CA LEU A 188 -13.18 33.22 -15.95
C LEU A 188 -14.15 33.61 -14.82
N ARG A 189 -13.73 33.50 -13.55
CA ARG A 189 -14.49 33.91 -12.36
C ARG A 189 -14.13 35.32 -11.94
#